data_AF-X1TFW9-F1
#
_entry.id   AF-X1TFW9-F1
#
_cell.length_a   1.000
_cell.length_b   1.000
_cell.length_c   1.000
_cell.angle_alpha   90.00
_cell.angle_beta   90.00
_cell.angle_gamma   90.00
#
_symmetry.space_group_name_H-M   'P 1'
#
loop_
_entity.id
_entity.type
_entity.pdbx_description
1 polymer ?
#
loop_
_entity_poly.entity_id
_entity_poly.type
_entity_poly.pdbx_seq_one_letter_code
_entity_poly.pdbx_strand_id
1 'polypeptide(L)'
;GDLTCIYVAIGQKQSKVAQVVATLETYGAMKHTVVVAASAAESVALQYLAPYAGCAIGEYFMEQGKDALVIYDDLSKHAWAYRQLSLLLRRPPGREAYPGDVFYLHSRLLERAAKYAPEYGGGSLTALPLIETQAGDVAAYIPTNVISITDGQIYLETDLFNAGIRPALNVGLSVSRVGSAAQTKAMKHVAGKLRLELAQYRELAAFAQFGTSELDKTTRAQLDRGQRITEVLKQPQSVPMSLEKQVMILYAVING
;
A
#
# COMPACT_ATOMS: atom_id res chain seq x y z
N GLY A 1 8.62 19.51 0.67
CA GLY A 1 8.25 18.74 1.86
C GLY A 1 9.50 18.07 2.35
N ASP A 2 9.67 17.97 3.67
CA ASP A 2 10.92 17.49 4.27
C ASP A 2 11.06 15.96 4.29
N LEU A 3 10.12 15.25 3.64
CA LEU A 3 10.10 13.79 3.52
C LEU A 3 11.00 13.35 2.36
N THR A 4 12.00 12.52 2.65
CA THR A 4 12.84 11.90 1.62
C THR A 4 12.20 10.59 1.15
N CYS A 5 12.03 10.42 -0.15
CA CYS A 5 11.44 9.22 -0.73
C CYS A 5 12.52 8.29 -1.30
N ILE A 6 12.31 6.99 -1.18
CA ILE A 6 13.13 5.95 -1.78
C ILE A 6 12.20 5.00 -2.54
N TYR A 7 12.37 4.90 -3.86
CA TYR A 7 11.63 3.95 -4.70
C TYR A 7 12.56 2.81 -5.11
N VAL A 8 12.28 1.61 -4.62
CA VAL A 8 13.05 0.39 -4.91
C VAL A 8 12.32 -0.45 -5.95
N ALA A 9 12.83 -0.47 -7.18
CA ALA A 9 12.29 -1.29 -8.26
C ALA A 9 13.01 -2.64 -8.32
N ILE A 10 12.27 -3.74 -8.15
CA ILE A 10 12.78 -5.10 -8.02
C ILE A 10 12.19 -5.97 -9.13
N GLY A 11 13.03 -6.48 -10.02
CA GLY A 11 12.60 -7.31 -11.14
C GLY A 11 11.67 -6.59 -12.13
N GLN A 12 11.59 -5.26 -12.10
CA GLN A 12 10.77 -4.47 -13.03
C GLN A 12 11.46 -4.37 -14.39
N LYS A 13 10.66 -4.15 -15.44
CA LYS A 13 11.19 -3.79 -16.77
C LYS A 13 11.83 -2.41 -16.70
N GLN A 14 13.02 -2.24 -17.29
CA GLN A 14 13.71 -0.94 -17.29
C GLN A 14 12.86 0.20 -17.87
N SER A 15 12.07 -0.07 -18.92
CA SER A 15 11.16 0.93 -19.50
C SER A 15 10.08 1.40 -18.51
N LYS A 16 9.56 0.52 -17.65
CA LYS A 16 8.59 0.89 -16.62
C LYS A 16 9.23 1.75 -15.53
N VAL A 17 10.46 1.41 -15.12
CA VAL A 17 11.23 2.24 -14.16
C VAL A 17 11.50 3.63 -14.74
N ALA A 18 11.91 3.71 -16.01
CA ALA A 18 12.13 4.98 -16.71
C ALA A 18 10.86 5.85 -16.78
N GLN A 19 9.69 5.25 -17.03
CA GLN A 19 8.41 5.97 -17.00
C GLN A 19 8.06 6.52 -15.62
N VAL A 20 8.35 5.77 -14.55
CA VAL A 20 8.17 6.25 -13.16
C VAL A 20 9.10 7.43 -12.89
N VAL A 21 10.39 7.31 -13.24
CA VAL A 21 11.37 8.39 -13.08
C VAL A 21 10.94 9.64 -13.84
N ALA A 22 10.58 9.51 -15.12
CA ALA A 22 10.10 10.64 -15.93
C ALA A 22 8.84 11.31 -15.33
N THR A 23 7.94 10.53 -14.74
CA THR A 23 6.79 11.06 -14.01
C THR A 23 7.24 11.86 -12.79
N LEU A 24 8.14 11.30 -11.97
CA LEU A 24 8.68 11.98 -10.80
C LEU A 24 9.43 13.28 -11.18
N GLU A 25 10.13 13.31 -12.31
CA GLU A 25 10.78 14.51 -12.84
C GLU A 25 9.76 15.57 -13.27
N THR A 26 8.73 15.15 -14.03
CA THR A 26 7.66 16.02 -14.52
C THR A 26 6.94 16.74 -13.37
N TYR A 27 6.71 16.04 -12.27
CA TYR A 27 6.08 16.60 -11.07
C TYR A 27 7.08 17.17 -10.05
N GLY A 28 8.38 17.20 -10.36
CA GLY A 28 9.45 17.76 -9.52
C GLY A 28 9.80 16.95 -8.26
N ALA A 29 9.26 15.74 -8.12
CA ALA A 29 9.46 14.84 -6.97
C ALA A 29 10.85 14.18 -6.95
N MET A 30 11.55 14.10 -8.09
CA MET A 30 12.92 13.55 -8.13
C MET A 30 13.90 14.34 -7.26
N LYS A 31 13.63 15.63 -6.96
CA LYS A 31 14.48 16.47 -6.08
C LYS A 31 14.63 15.91 -4.66
N HIS A 32 13.68 15.08 -4.22
CA HIS A 32 13.67 14.47 -2.90
C HIS A 32 13.46 12.96 -2.98
N THR A 33 13.75 12.33 -4.12
CA THR A 33 13.55 10.89 -4.32
C THR A 33 14.83 10.21 -4.78
N VAL A 34 15.19 9.12 -4.11
CA VAL A 34 16.24 8.19 -4.53
C VAL A 34 15.59 6.99 -5.20
N VAL A 35 16.10 6.57 -6.37
CA VAL A 35 15.63 5.37 -7.06
C VAL A 35 16.70 4.30 -7.00
N VAL A 36 16.36 3.15 -6.41
CA VAL A 36 17.19 1.95 -6.38
C VAL A 36 16.59 0.95 -7.36
N ALA A 37 17.28 0.68 -8.46
CA ALA A 37 16.76 -0.22 -9.50
C ALA A 37 17.61 -1.49 -9.57
N ALA A 38 16.93 -2.64 -9.45
CA ALA A 38 17.44 -3.95 -9.85
C ALA A 38 16.41 -4.56 -10.81
N SER A 39 16.59 -4.31 -12.09
CA SER A 39 15.69 -4.68 -13.19
C SER A 39 15.64 -6.18 -13.44
N ALA A 40 14.64 -6.62 -14.22
CA ALA A 40 14.48 -8.02 -14.62
C ALA A 40 15.67 -8.61 -15.39
N ALA A 41 16.48 -7.76 -16.04
CA ALA A 41 17.66 -8.18 -16.81
C ALA A 41 18.92 -8.36 -15.95
N GLU A 42 18.90 -7.88 -14.70
CA GLU A 42 20.04 -7.97 -13.79
C GLU A 42 20.05 -9.27 -13.00
N SER A 43 21.20 -9.58 -12.39
CA SER A 43 21.36 -10.82 -11.63
C SER A 43 20.37 -10.91 -10.47
N VAL A 44 19.93 -12.13 -10.15
CA VAL A 44 19.05 -12.38 -9.01
C VAL A 44 19.65 -11.96 -7.67
N ALA A 45 20.99 -11.92 -7.57
CA ALA A 45 21.69 -11.42 -6.40
C ALA A 45 21.46 -9.91 -6.20
N LEU A 46 21.45 -9.12 -7.28
CA LEU A 46 21.13 -7.68 -7.21
C LEU A 46 19.66 -7.45 -6.86
N GLN A 47 18.75 -8.21 -7.47
CA GLN A 47 17.31 -8.14 -7.13
C GLN A 47 17.06 -8.51 -5.66
N TYR A 48 17.80 -9.49 -5.13
CA TYR A 48 17.76 -9.86 -3.71
C TYR A 48 18.31 -8.77 -2.79
N LEU A 49 19.34 -8.02 -3.19
CA LEU A 49 19.95 -6.99 -2.34
C LEU A 49 19.27 -5.62 -2.41
N ALA A 50 18.60 -5.29 -3.52
CA ALA A 50 18.02 -3.97 -3.75
C ALA A 50 17.11 -3.45 -2.60
N PRO A 51 16.21 -4.26 -2.00
CA PRO A 51 15.39 -3.81 -0.87
C PRO A 51 16.22 -3.44 0.35
N TYR A 52 17.26 -4.22 0.65
CA TYR A 52 18.14 -3.94 1.78
C TYR A 52 18.97 -2.68 1.57
N ALA A 53 19.42 -2.42 0.34
CA ALA A 53 20.10 -1.19 -0.03
C ALA A 53 19.18 0.03 0.08
N GLY A 54 17.95 -0.05 -0.44
CA GLY A 54 16.95 1.02 -0.29
C GLY A 54 16.58 1.29 1.17
N CYS A 55 16.45 0.25 1.98
CA CYS A 55 16.20 0.36 3.41
C CYS A 55 17.36 1.08 4.13
N ALA A 56 18.62 0.70 3.85
CA ALA A 56 19.78 1.35 4.45
C ALA A 56 19.89 2.85 4.09
N ILE A 57 19.53 3.21 2.85
CA ILE A 57 19.44 4.63 2.43
C ILE A 57 18.37 5.36 3.25
N GLY A 58 17.21 4.74 3.47
CA GLY A 58 16.15 5.31 4.31
C GLY A 58 16.56 5.46 5.77
N GLU A 59 17.24 4.47 6.34
CA GLU A 59 17.76 4.50 7.70
C GLU A 59 18.74 5.64 7.92
N TYR A 60 19.61 5.93 6.94
CA TYR A 60 20.50 7.09 7.03
C TYR A 60 19.73 8.40 7.32
N PHE A 61 18.59 8.63 6.67
CA PHE A 61 17.79 9.83 6.95
C PHE A 61 17.08 9.74 8.31
N MET A 62 16.56 8.56 8.66
CA MET A 62 15.91 8.30 9.95
C MET A 62 16.86 8.56 11.14
N GLU A 63 18.11 8.08 11.06
CA GLU A 63 19.13 8.27 12.09
C GLU A 63 19.56 9.74 12.25
N GLN A 64 19.38 10.55 11.22
CA GLN A 64 19.62 12.00 11.26
C GLN A 64 18.41 12.79 11.78
N GLY A 65 17.40 12.11 12.35
CA GLY A 65 16.18 12.73 12.86
C GLY A 65 15.20 13.18 11.78
N LYS A 66 15.38 12.74 10.53
CA LYS A 66 14.49 13.08 9.42
C LYS A 66 13.46 11.98 9.19
N ASP A 67 12.39 12.32 8.47
CA ASP A 67 11.40 11.35 8.02
C ASP A 67 11.73 10.89 6.59
N ALA A 68 11.63 9.58 6.38
CA ALA A 68 11.83 8.94 5.09
C ALA A 68 10.68 7.98 4.75
N LEU A 69 10.42 7.81 3.46
CA LEU A 69 9.44 6.89 2.91
C LEU A 69 10.14 5.95 1.94
N VAL A 70 10.03 4.64 2.15
CA VAL A 70 10.56 3.62 1.22
C VAL A 70 9.41 2.83 0.59
N ILE A 71 9.45 2.67 -0.72
CA ILE A 71 8.50 1.87 -1.51
C ILE A 71 9.26 0.69 -2.11
N TYR A 72 8.77 -0.53 -1.88
CA TYR A 72 9.35 -1.75 -2.46
C TYR A 72 8.44 -2.29 -3.57
N ASP A 73 8.86 -2.19 -4.83
CA ASP A 73 8.08 -2.54 -6.05
C ASP A 73 8.77 -3.66 -6.86
N ASP A 74 8.55 -4.94 -6.57
CA ASP A 74 7.68 -5.46 -5.51
C ASP A 74 8.34 -6.62 -4.74
N LEU A 75 7.82 -6.89 -3.54
CA LEU A 75 8.35 -7.94 -2.67
C LEU A 75 7.94 -9.36 -3.12
N SER A 76 6.97 -9.50 -4.03
CA SER A 76 6.70 -10.79 -4.68
C SER A 76 7.89 -11.20 -5.55
N LYS A 77 8.41 -10.29 -6.38
CA LYS A 77 9.62 -10.51 -7.19
C LYS A 77 10.87 -10.66 -6.34
N HIS A 78 10.96 -9.96 -5.21
CA HIS A 78 12.03 -10.16 -4.23
C HIS A 78 12.06 -11.60 -3.68
N ALA A 79 10.91 -12.14 -3.28
CA ALA A 79 10.79 -13.52 -2.84
C ALA A 79 11.14 -14.52 -3.95
N TRP A 80 10.77 -14.24 -5.21
CA TRP A 80 11.15 -15.07 -6.36
C TRP A 80 12.67 -15.11 -6.57
N ALA A 81 13.34 -13.95 -6.49
CA ALA A 81 14.80 -13.87 -6.58
C ALA A 81 15.47 -14.67 -5.45
N TYR A 82 14.98 -14.55 -4.22
CA TYR A 82 15.51 -15.31 -3.08
C TYR A 82 15.29 -16.82 -3.21
N ARG A 83 14.12 -17.22 -3.73
CA ARG A 83 13.82 -18.61 -4.06
C ARG A 83 14.80 -19.18 -5.07
N GLN A 84 15.02 -18.48 -6.18
CA GLN A 84 15.95 -18.92 -7.22
C GLN A 84 17.38 -19.05 -6.66
N LEU A 85 17.83 -18.06 -5.90
CA LEU A 85 19.14 -18.09 -5.26
C LEU A 85 19.28 -19.29 -4.30
N SER A 86 18.28 -19.54 -3.47
CA SER A 86 18.26 -20.66 -2.52
C SER A 86 18.30 -22.02 -3.21
N LEU A 87 17.55 -22.19 -4.30
CA LEU A 87 17.52 -23.43 -5.08
C LEU A 87 18.87 -23.68 -5.78
N LEU A 88 19.50 -22.65 -6.35
CA LEU A 88 20.83 -22.75 -6.96
C LEU A 88 21.90 -23.15 -5.93
N LEU A 89 21.75 -22.67 -4.69
CA LEU A 89 22.60 -23.05 -3.56
C LEU A 89 22.23 -24.41 -2.94
N ARG A 90 21.30 -25.16 -3.55
CA ARG A 90 20.83 -26.48 -3.09
C ARG A 90 20.27 -26.47 -1.66
N ARG A 91 19.69 -25.35 -1.22
CA ARG A 91 18.93 -25.30 0.03
C ARG A 91 17.61 -26.06 -0.16
N PRO A 92 17.18 -26.89 0.81
CA PRO A 92 15.91 -27.60 0.73
C PRO A 92 14.72 -26.63 0.57
N PRO A 93 13.83 -26.85 -0.42
CA PRO A 93 12.62 -26.04 -0.59
C PRO A 93 11.51 -26.47 0.39
N GLY A 94 10.66 -25.51 0.77
CA GLY A 94 9.43 -25.71 1.51
C GLY A 94 8.18 -25.47 0.65
N ARG A 95 7.15 -24.86 1.25
CA ARG A 95 5.87 -24.54 0.59
C ARG A 95 6.10 -23.65 -0.65
N GLU A 96 5.44 -23.99 -1.76
CA GLU A 96 5.55 -23.28 -3.06
C GLU A 96 7.01 -23.11 -3.57
N ALA A 97 7.87 -24.06 -3.18
CA ALA A 97 9.29 -24.10 -3.46
C ALA A 97 10.14 -22.96 -2.87
N TYR A 98 9.58 -22.12 -1.99
CA TYR A 98 10.36 -21.10 -1.27
C TYR A 98 11.24 -21.74 -0.19
N PRO A 99 12.38 -21.13 0.17
CA PRO A 99 13.18 -21.55 1.31
C PRO A 99 12.40 -21.36 2.62
N GLY A 100 12.70 -22.18 3.64
CA GLY A 100 11.98 -22.17 4.92
C GLY A 100 12.07 -20.85 5.70
N ASP A 101 13.05 -20.00 5.38
CA ASP A 101 13.28 -18.69 5.99
C ASP A 101 12.76 -17.51 5.13
N VAL A 102 11.89 -17.76 4.15
CA VAL A 102 11.30 -16.68 3.32
C VAL A 102 10.49 -15.67 4.14
N PHE A 103 9.93 -16.07 5.29
CA PHE A 103 9.32 -15.12 6.23
C PHE A 103 10.37 -14.16 6.80
N TYR A 104 11.52 -14.70 7.23
CA TYR A 104 12.62 -13.91 7.79
C TYR A 104 13.23 -12.93 6.78
N LEU A 105 13.17 -13.25 5.49
CA LEU A 105 13.59 -12.35 4.41
C LEU A 105 12.90 -10.99 4.51
N HIS A 106 11.57 -10.99 4.63
CA HIS A 106 10.76 -9.78 4.65
C HIS A 106 10.58 -9.21 6.06
N SER A 107 10.52 -10.04 7.11
CA SER A 107 10.35 -9.52 8.47
C SER A 107 11.55 -8.67 8.88
N ARG A 108 12.78 -9.17 8.71
CA ARG A 108 13.99 -8.39 9.03
C ARG A 108 14.16 -7.13 8.17
N LEU A 109 13.50 -7.07 7.01
CA LEU A 109 13.51 -5.90 6.14
C LEU A 109 12.51 -4.85 6.63
N LEU A 110 11.26 -5.26 6.89
CA LEU A 110 10.16 -4.35 7.20
C LEU A 110 10.19 -3.89 8.66
N GLU A 111 10.68 -4.70 9.59
CA GLU A 111 10.88 -4.32 11.01
C GLU A 111 11.92 -3.20 11.20
N ARG A 112 12.69 -2.87 10.15
CA ARG A 112 13.61 -1.71 10.14
C ARG A 112 12.89 -0.38 9.90
N ALA A 113 11.64 -0.43 9.42
CA ALA A 113 10.81 0.76 9.26
C ALA A 113 10.15 1.09 10.62
N ALA A 114 10.62 2.14 11.27
CA ALA A 114 10.20 2.51 12.62
C ALA A 114 10.11 4.03 12.83
N LYS A 115 9.52 4.44 13.95
CA LYS A 115 9.61 5.81 14.48
C LYS A 115 10.51 5.80 15.70
N TYR A 116 11.62 6.52 15.65
CA TYR A 116 12.49 6.67 16.81
C TYR A 116 11.86 7.56 17.86
N ALA A 117 12.14 7.23 19.12
CA ALA A 117 11.77 8.10 20.23
C ALA A 117 12.57 9.41 20.17
N PRO A 118 12.07 10.53 20.74
CA PRO A 118 12.74 11.82 20.69
C PRO A 118 14.19 11.78 21.20
N GLU A 119 14.49 10.97 22.21
CA GLU A 119 15.84 10.77 22.76
C GLU A 119 16.84 10.14 21.79
N TYR A 120 16.36 9.46 20.74
CA TYR A 120 17.16 8.87 19.66
C TYR A 120 17.11 9.72 18.37
N GLY A 121 16.78 11.01 18.46
CA GLY A 121 16.72 11.94 17.34
C GLY A 121 15.34 12.04 16.66
N GLY A 122 14.41 11.13 16.99
CA GLY A 122 13.01 11.26 16.59
C GLY A 122 12.73 11.11 15.10
N GLY A 123 13.65 10.59 14.27
CA GLY A 123 13.38 10.35 12.85
C GLY A 123 12.45 9.17 12.59
N SER A 124 12.00 9.00 11.34
CA SER A 124 11.19 7.84 10.96
C SER A 124 11.50 7.28 9.58
N LEU A 125 11.27 5.98 9.43
CA LEU A 125 11.21 5.31 8.15
C LEU A 125 9.85 4.65 8.01
N THR A 126 9.04 5.14 7.06
CA THR A 126 7.77 4.51 6.68
C THR A 126 7.98 3.59 5.48
N ALA A 127 7.53 2.35 5.54
CA ALA A 127 7.63 1.40 4.43
C ALA A 127 6.27 1.13 3.78
N LEU A 128 6.24 1.17 2.43
CA LEU A 128 5.10 0.76 1.61
C LEU A 128 5.53 -0.42 0.72
N PRO A 129 5.44 -1.67 1.22
CA PRO A 129 5.71 -2.84 0.40
C PRO A 129 4.57 -3.12 -0.58
N LEU A 130 4.89 -3.30 -1.85
CA LEU A 130 3.96 -3.81 -2.85
C LEU A 130 4.06 -5.34 -2.92
N ILE A 131 2.90 -5.98 -3.03
CA ILE A 131 2.75 -7.42 -3.23
C ILE A 131 1.80 -7.63 -4.38
N GLU A 132 2.27 -8.36 -5.38
CA GLU A 132 1.43 -8.82 -6.49
C GLU A 132 0.75 -10.13 -6.09
N THR A 133 -0.58 -10.11 -5.98
CA THR A 133 -1.42 -11.31 -5.79
C THR A 133 -1.78 -11.93 -7.14
N GLN A 134 -1.68 -13.24 -7.26
CA GLN A 134 -2.09 -13.96 -8.48
C GLN A 134 -3.59 -14.26 -8.41
N ALA A 135 -4.33 -13.88 -9.46
CA ALA A 135 -5.79 -14.08 -9.54
C ALA A 135 -6.59 -13.56 -8.31
N GLY A 136 -6.07 -12.55 -7.60
CA GLY A 136 -6.69 -12.01 -6.39
C GLY A 136 -6.52 -12.87 -5.14
N ASP A 137 -5.74 -13.95 -5.16
CA ASP A 137 -5.55 -14.81 -4.00
C ASP A 137 -4.67 -14.15 -2.92
N VAL A 138 -5.31 -13.66 -1.86
CA VAL A 138 -4.67 -13.09 -0.67
C VAL A 138 -4.20 -14.14 0.33
N ALA A 139 -4.68 -15.38 0.21
CA ALA A 139 -4.32 -16.49 1.09
C ALA A 139 -3.07 -17.25 0.60
N ALA A 140 -2.51 -16.84 -0.54
CA ALA A 140 -1.22 -17.31 -1.02
C ALA A 140 -0.11 -17.06 0.01
N TYR A 141 0.97 -17.85 -0.10
CA TYR A 141 1.97 -17.93 0.97
C TYR A 141 2.70 -16.59 1.23
N ILE A 142 3.17 -15.91 0.19
CA ILE A 142 3.89 -14.63 0.34
C ILE A 142 2.98 -13.49 0.80
N PRO A 143 1.78 -13.26 0.20
CA PRO A 143 0.84 -12.26 0.71
C PRO A 143 0.50 -12.44 2.19
N THR A 144 0.18 -13.67 2.63
CA THR A 144 -0.16 -13.95 4.03
C THR A 144 1.00 -13.62 4.98
N ASN A 145 2.23 -13.96 4.60
CA ASN A 145 3.42 -13.62 5.38
C ASN A 145 3.63 -12.12 5.52
N VAL A 146 3.46 -11.35 4.44
CA VAL A 146 3.68 -9.89 4.50
C VAL A 146 2.55 -9.21 5.26
N ILE A 147 1.31 -9.67 5.12
CA ILE A 147 0.17 -9.17 5.92
C ILE A 147 0.42 -9.36 7.42
N SER A 148 1.04 -10.47 7.84
CA SER A 148 1.33 -10.70 9.26
C SER A 148 2.49 -9.86 9.80
N ILE A 149 3.34 -9.31 8.92
CA ILE A 149 4.45 -8.42 9.29
C ILE A 149 3.98 -6.96 9.31
N THR A 150 3.29 -6.49 8.27
CA THR A 150 2.94 -5.07 8.11
C THR A 150 1.82 -4.63 9.05
N ASP A 151 1.83 -3.36 9.47
CA ASP A 151 0.79 -2.74 10.32
C ASP A 151 -0.56 -2.51 9.61
N GLY A 152 -0.73 -2.98 8.39
CA GLY A 152 -1.95 -2.81 7.63
C GLY A 152 -1.75 -3.11 6.16
N GLN A 153 -2.85 -3.07 5.42
CA GLN A 153 -2.83 -3.32 4.00
C GLN A 153 -3.85 -2.45 3.27
N ILE A 154 -3.48 -2.05 2.05
CA ILE A 154 -4.36 -1.48 1.04
C ILE A 154 -4.54 -2.57 0.00
N TYR A 155 -5.73 -3.16 -0.05
CA TYR A 155 -6.06 -4.19 -1.01
C TYR A 155 -6.79 -3.58 -2.21
N LEU A 156 -6.26 -3.82 -3.42
CA LEU A 156 -6.79 -3.27 -4.67
C LEU A 156 -7.40 -4.40 -5.50
N GLU A 157 -8.63 -4.23 -5.95
CA GLU A 157 -9.38 -5.26 -6.68
C GLU A 157 -9.59 -4.91 -8.14
N THR A 158 -9.42 -5.90 -9.01
CA THR A 158 -9.64 -5.79 -10.45
C THR A 158 -11.10 -5.44 -10.78
N ASP A 159 -12.06 -6.04 -10.07
CA ASP A 159 -13.49 -5.80 -10.34
C ASP A 159 -13.90 -4.36 -10.01
N LEU A 160 -13.42 -3.81 -8.89
CA LEU A 160 -13.63 -2.40 -8.54
C LEU A 160 -12.99 -1.47 -9.58
N PHE A 161 -11.78 -1.79 -10.04
CA PHE A 161 -11.08 -1.02 -11.06
C PHE A 161 -11.84 -1.00 -12.40
N ASN A 162 -12.37 -2.15 -12.81
CA ASN A 162 -13.16 -2.32 -14.03
C ASN A 162 -14.53 -1.64 -13.95
N ALA A 163 -15.12 -1.60 -12.74
CA ALA A 163 -16.34 -0.83 -12.46
C ALA A 163 -16.11 0.70 -12.38
N GLY A 164 -14.89 1.17 -12.64
CA GLY A 164 -14.57 2.59 -12.64
C GLY A 164 -14.32 3.20 -11.25
N ILE A 165 -14.20 2.38 -10.21
CA ILE A 165 -13.81 2.82 -8.87
C ILE A 165 -12.28 2.88 -8.81
N ARG A 166 -11.72 4.08 -8.81
CA ARG A 166 -10.27 4.34 -8.83
C ARG A 166 -9.93 5.44 -7.84
N PRO A 167 -9.08 5.21 -6.82
CA PRO A 167 -8.35 3.96 -6.53
C PRO A 167 -9.28 2.80 -6.16
N ALA A 168 -8.93 1.60 -6.62
CA ALA A 168 -9.78 0.39 -6.53
C ALA A 168 -9.72 -0.29 -5.16
N LEU A 169 -9.85 0.50 -4.09
CA LEU A 169 -9.68 0.06 -2.71
C LEU A 169 -10.83 -0.83 -2.24
N ASN A 170 -10.52 -2.05 -1.79
CA ASN A 170 -11.47 -2.85 -1.02
C ASN A 170 -11.49 -2.39 0.44
N VAL A 171 -12.54 -1.69 0.85
CA VAL A 171 -12.68 -1.13 2.20
C VAL A 171 -12.81 -2.21 3.29
N GLY A 172 -13.36 -3.39 2.96
CA GLY A 172 -13.53 -4.50 3.90
C GLY A 172 -12.22 -5.21 4.21
N LEU A 173 -11.43 -5.51 3.18
CA LEU A 173 -10.15 -6.23 3.29
C LEU A 173 -8.97 -5.31 3.65
N SER A 174 -9.08 -4.01 3.38
CA SER A 174 -8.05 -3.02 3.74
C SER A 174 -8.16 -2.61 5.20
N VAL A 175 -7.03 -2.40 5.86
CA VAL A 175 -6.97 -1.99 7.26
C VAL A 175 -5.68 -1.25 7.55
N SER A 176 -5.71 -0.36 8.55
CA SER A 176 -4.54 0.15 9.25
C SER A 176 -4.71 -0.18 10.72
N ARG A 177 -3.76 -0.92 11.30
CA ARG A 177 -3.75 -1.31 12.73
C ARG A 177 -3.36 -0.14 13.62
N VAL A 178 -2.59 0.82 13.11
CA VAL A 178 -2.34 2.12 13.77
C VAL A 178 -3.63 2.96 13.84
N GLY A 179 -4.45 2.89 12.79
CA GLY A 179 -5.79 3.47 12.76
C GLY A 179 -5.79 4.99 12.98
N SER A 180 -6.71 5.48 13.82
CA SER A 180 -6.94 6.92 14.03
C SER A 180 -5.78 7.65 14.72
N ALA A 181 -4.79 6.94 15.27
CA ALA A 181 -3.61 7.55 15.88
C ALA A 181 -2.72 8.26 14.85
N ALA A 182 -2.75 7.80 13.59
CA ALA A 182 -2.03 8.42 12.47
C ALA A 182 -2.82 9.56 11.79
N GLN A 183 -4.02 9.88 12.27
CA GLN A 183 -4.88 10.90 11.67
C GLN A 183 -4.85 12.21 12.47
N THR A 184 -4.96 13.34 11.76
CA THR A 184 -5.24 14.61 12.41
C THR A 184 -6.64 14.60 13.03
N LYS A 185 -6.85 15.43 14.07
CA LYS A 185 -8.15 15.54 14.76
C LYS A 185 -9.31 15.83 13.80
N ALA A 186 -9.06 16.68 12.80
CA ALA A 186 -10.05 17.05 11.78
C ALA A 186 -10.43 15.84 10.90
N MET A 187 -9.44 15.09 10.39
CA MET A 187 -9.70 13.89 9.60
C MET A 187 -10.42 12.82 10.42
N LYS A 188 -10.01 12.61 11.68
CA LYS A 188 -10.66 11.65 12.58
C LYS A 188 -12.14 11.96 12.80
N HIS A 189 -12.50 13.25 12.91
CA HIS A 189 -13.88 13.66 13.10
C HIS A 189 -14.76 13.33 11.90
N VAL A 190 -14.26 13.57 10.68
CA VAL A 190 -15.03 13.31 9.46
C VAL A 190 -14.99 11.83 9.07
N ALA A 191 -13.84 11.16 9.09
CA ALA A 191 -13.70 9.80 8.57
C ALA A 191 -14.15 8.69 9.53
N GLY A 192 -14.44 9.00 10.80
CA GLY A 192 -14.67 7.99 11.85
C GLY A 192 -15.80 6.99 11.56
N LYS A 193 -16.87 7.43 10.87
CA LYS A 193 -18.01 6.57 10.49
C LYS A 193 -17.88 5.97 9.08
N LEU A 194 -16.95 6.48 8.28
CA LEU A 194 -16.86 6.21 6.85
C LEU A 194 -16.68 4.73 6.53
N ARG A 195 -15.81 4.05 7.29
CA ARG A 195 -15.55 2.60 7.11
C ARG A 195 -16.79 1.77 7.37
N LEU A 196 -17.52 2.07 8.44
CA LEU A 196 -18.73 1.33 8.81
C LEU A 196 -19.84 1.55 7.77
N GLU A 197 -20.05 2.81 7.35
CA GLU A 197 -21.04 3.15 6.34
C GLU A 197 -20.75 2.47 4.99
N LEU A 198 -19.48 2.43 4.57
CA LEU A 198 -19.09 1.74 3.34
C LEU A 198 -19.18 0.22 3.44
N ALA A 199 -18.94 -0.36 4.61
CA ALA A 199 -19.12 -1.80 4.84
C ALA A 199 -20.61 -2.18 4.75
N GLN A 200 -21.48 -1.44 5.44
CA GLN A 200 -22.93 -1.62 5.38
C GLN A 200 -23.47 -1.40 3.96
N TYR A 201 -22.98 -0.37 3.27
CA TYR A 201 -23.34 -0.12 1.87
C TYR A 201 -23.04 -1.31 0.96
N ARG A 202 -21.86 -1.93 1.08
CA ARG A 202 -21.50 -3.09 0.25
C ARG A 202 -22.39 -4.29 0.52
N GLU A 203 -22.70 -4.57 1.78
CA GLU A 203 -23.60 -5.66 2.16
C GLU A 203 -25.01 -5.44 1.59
N LEU A 204 -25.55 -4.24 1.76
CA LEU A 204 -26.88 -3.87 1.24
C LEU A 204 -26.91 -3.84 -0.28
N ALA A 205 -25.86 -3.35 -0.94
CA ALA A 205 -25.78 -3.30 -2.40
C ALA A 205 -25.78 -4.71 -3.01
N ALA A 206 -25.07 -5.66 -2.39
CA ALA A 206 -25.10 -7.05 -2.82
C ALA A 206 -26.51 -7.66 -2.65
N PHE A 207 -27.19 -7.40 -1.52
CA PHE A 207 -28.55 -7.88 -1.29
C PHE A 207 -29.57 -7.27 -2.27
N ALA A 208 -29.45 -5.97 -2.54
CA ALA A 208 -30.35 -5.24 -3.44
C ALA A 208 -30.28 -5.75 -4.89
N GLN A 209 -29.14 -6.31 -5.33
CA GLN A 209 -29.00 -6.92 -6.67
C GLN A 209 -29.89 -8.15 -6.87
N PHE A 210 -30.26 -8.86 -5.80
CA PHE A 210 -31.12 -10.05 -5.86
C PHE A 210 -32.62 -9.74 -5.67
N GLY A 211 -32.98 -8.46 -5.55
CA GLY A 211 -34.35 -7.96 -5.66
C GLY A 211 -35.10 -7.87 -4.33
N THR A 212 -35.58 -6.66 -4.04
CA THR A 212 -36.82 -6.44 -3.27
C THR A 212 -37.58 -5.29 -3.92
N SER A 213 -38.83 -5.54 -4.32
CA SER A 213 -39.73 -4.55 -4.92
C SER A 213 -40.12 -3.42 -3.96
N GLU A 214 -39.75 -3.51 -2.68
CA GLU A 214 -39.93 -2.46 -1.68
C GLU A 214 -38.76 -2.43 -0.70
N LEU A 215 -37.63 -1.83 -1.10
CA LEU A 215 -36.63 -1.39 -0.12
C LEU A 215 -37.26 -0.31 0.77
N ASP A 216 -37.19 -0.51 2.08
CA ASP A 216 -37.69 0.47 3.05
C ASP A 216 -36.89 1.79 2.93
N LYS A 217 -37.46 2.88 3.43
CA LYS A 217 -36.86 4.23 3.30
C LYS A 217 -35.46 4.30 3.92
N THR A 218 -35.19 3.53 4.97
CA THR A 218 -33.90 3.53 5.67
C THR A 218 -32.83 2.89 4.80
N THR A 219 -33.10 1.70 4.25
CA THR A 219 -32.17 0.99 3.37
C THR A 219 -31.89 1.79 2.11
N ARG A 220 -32.92 2.44 1.52
CA ARG A 220 -32.73 3.31 0.35
C ARG A 220 -31.81 4.49 0.66
N ALA A 221 -32.02 5.18 1.78
CA ALA A 221 -31.17 6.29 2.19
C ALA A 221 -29.71 5.86 2.45
N GLN A 222 -29.50 4.66 3.01
CA GLN A 222 -28.17 4.09 3.21
C GLN A 222 -27.47 3.76 1.88
N LEU A 223 -28.20 3.19 0.91
CA LEU A 223 -27.68 2.91 -0.43
C LEU A 223 -27.30 4.21 -1.17
N ASP A 224 -28.18 5.21 -1.16
CA ASP A 224 -27.93 6.50 -1.81
C ASP A 224 -26.70 7.20 -1.20
N ARG A 225 -26.58 7.17 0.14
CA ARG A 225 -25.43 7.73 0.86
C ARG A 225 -24.13 6.98 0.53
N GLY A 226 -24.15 5.65 0.58
CA GLY A 226 -22.98 4.84 0.26
C GLY A 226 -22.50 5.01 -1.18
N GLN A 227 -23.43 5.20 -2.13
CA GLN A 227 -23.11 5.53 -3.52
C GLN A 227 -22.42 6.89 -3.62
N ARG A 228 -22.95 7.95 -2.98
CA ARG A 228 -22.33 9.29 -2.98
C ARG A 228 -20.92 9.27 -2.38
N ILE A 229 -20.74 8.56 -1.26
CA ILE A 229 -19.43 8.39 -0.64
C ILE A 229 -18.47 7.69 -1.61
N THR A 230 -18.93 6.62 -2.27
CA THR A 230 -18.10 5.88 -3.23
C THR A 230 -17.65 6.76 -4.40
N GLU A 231 -18.54 7.60 -4.94
CA GLU A 231 -18.18 8.54 -6.01
C GLU A 231 -17.17 9.59 -5.56
N VAL A 232 -17.34 10.13 -4.35
CA VAL A 232 -16.44 11.15 -3.79
C VAL A 232 -15.03 10.62 -3.53
N LEU A 233 -14.91 9.34 -3.19
CA LEU A 233 -13.62 8.69 -2.96
C LEU A 233 -12.88 8.33 -4.26
N LYS A 234 -13.50 8.51 -5.43
CA LYS A 234 -12.80 8.37 -6.72
C LYS A 234 -11.85 9.55 -6.93
N GLN A 235 -10.64 9.25 -7.37
CA GLN A 235 -9.60 10.24 -7.58
C GLN A 235 -8.74 9.89 -8.81
N PRO A 236 -8.50 10.85 -9.73
CA PRO A 236 -7.62 10.64 -10.86
C PRO A 236 -6.16 10.49 -10.44
N GLN A 237 -5.38 9.79 -11.27
CA GLN A 237 -3.95 9.55 -11.03
C GLN A 237 -3.15 10.85 -11.08
N SER A 238 -2.09 10.93 -10.27
CA SER A 238 -1.14 12.06 -10.22
C SER A 238 -1.73 13.41 -9.80
N VAL A 239 -2.94 13.42 -9.23
CA VAL A 239 -3.59 14.62 -8.68
C VAL A 239 -3.81 14.42 -7.18
N PRO A 240 -2.75 14.39 -6.33
CA PRO A 240 -2.91 14.28 -4.89
C PRO A 240 -3.67 15.50 -4.34
N MET A 241 -4.48 15.28 -3.31
CA MET A 241 -5.30 16.32 -2.71
C MET A 241 -4.72 16.73 -1.36
N SER A 242 -4.70 18.03 -1.06
CA SER A 242 -4.28 18.53 0.24
C SER A 242 -5.27 18.11 1.34
N LEU A 243 -4.76 17.96 2.57
CA LEU A 243 -5.53 17.42 3.69
C LEU A 243 -6.80 18.23 3.95
N GLU A 244 -6.72 19.56 3.92
CA GLU A 244 -7.84 20.45 4.16
C GLU A 244 -8.97 20.27 3.14
N LYS A 245 -8.63 20.06 1.86
CA LYS A 245 -9.62 19.78 0.81
C LYS A 245 -10.29 18.43 1.02
N GLN A 246 -9.51 17.40 1.39
CA GLN A 246 -10.07 16.08 1.71
C GLN A 246 -11.06 16.18 2.87
N VAL A 247 -10.69 16.88 3.95
CA VAL A 247 -11.55 17.05 5.12
C VAL A 247 -12.85 17.77 4.77
N MET A 248 -12.79 18.87 4.01
CA MET A 248 -13.99 19.63 3.61
C MET A 248 -14.94 18.80 2.74
N ILE A 249 -14.40 18.05 1.77
CA ILE A 249 -15.18 17.20 0.88
C ILE A 249 -15.85 16.07 1.67
N LEU A 250 -15.09 15.38 2.54
CA LEU A 250 -15.65 14.33 3.39
C LEU A 250 -16.71 14.87 4.36
N TYR A 251 -16.48 16.06 4.94
CA TYR A 251 -17.47 16.71 5.80
C TYR A 251 -18.80 16.94 5.05
N ALA A 252 -18.74 17.46 3.83
CA ALA A 252 -19.92 17.75 3.01
C ALA A 252 -20.74 16.50 2.71
N VAL A 253 -20.09 15.37 2.41
CA VAL A 253 -20.77 14.11 2.06
C VAL A 253 -21.35 13.40 3.28
N ILE A 254 -20.73 13.58 4.45
CA ILE A 254 -21.14 12.88 5.68
C ILE A 254 -22.28 13.61 6.40
N ASN A 255 -22.39 14.93 6.21
CA ASN A 255 -23.39 15.80 6.86
C ASN A 255 -24.48 16.33 5.90
N GLY A 256 -24.43 15.98 4.61
CA GLY A 256 -25.46 16.27 3.59
C GLY A 256 -25.98 15.00 2.93
#